data_AF-A0A4Y2PZD2-F1
#
_entry.id   AF-A0A4Y2PZD2-F1
#
_cell.length_a   1.000
_cell.length_b   1.000
_cell.length_c   1.000
_cell.angle_alpha   90.00
_cell.angle_beta   90.00
_cell.angle_gamma   90.00
#
_symmetry.space_group_name_H-M   'P 1'
#
loop_
_entity.id
_entity.type
_entity.pdbx_description
1 polymer ?
#
loop_
_entity_poly.entity_id
_entity_poly.type
_entity_poly.pdbx_seq_one_letter_code
_entity_poly.pdbx_strand_id
1 'polypeptide(L)'
;MVLQTLKAFMDSLSGKKRDDEKMRRKLTAIAHAIISTIRPRSFLSPILHGIGLFVNRKFKSKSLISLLSRLGFCASYHEAQQLELSTIYHPVQPTPTGTFCQYIFDNADFNGATLDGLKTFHSMGGIVAKRSLCGVWCKQSNTQDNGE
;
A
#
# COMPACT_ATOMS: atom_id res chain seq x y z
N MET A 1 16.92 11.81 2.74
CA MET A 1 17.87 12.70 3.44
C MET A 1 17.28 13.04 4.80
N VAL A 2 17.67 12.33 5.87
CA VAL A 2 17.22 12.64 7.24
C VAL A 2 18.08 13.80 7.74
N LEU A 3 17.44 14.85 8.25
CA LEU A 3 18.12 16.03 8.81
C LEU A 3 19.04 15.56 9.95
N GLN A 4 20.34 15.81 9.88
CA GLN A 4 21.29 15.33 10.89
C GLN A 4 20.95 15.84 12.31
N THR A 5 20.34 17.02 12.40
CA THR A 5 19.81 17.59 13.64
C THR A 5 18.65 16.78 14.22
N LEU A 6 17.73 16.27 13.38
CA LEU A 6 16.66 15.39 13.84
C LEU A 6 17.25 14.09 14.38
N LYS A 7 18.26 13.52 13.72
CA LYS A 7 18.92 12.30 14.21
C LYS A 7 19.53 12.52 15.61
N ALA A 8 20.27 13.62 15.80
CA ALA A 8 20.84 13.98 17.09
C ALA A 8 19.76 14.19 18.18
N PHE A 9 18.60 14.75 17.82
CA PHE A 9 17.46 14.89 18.72
C PHE A 9 16.81 13.54 19.06
N MET A 10 16.66 12.62 18.11
CA MET A 10 16.13 11.28 18.39
C MET A 10 17.11 10.46 19.24
N ASP A 11 18.41 10.61 19.01
CA ASP A 11 19.46 9.95 19.79
C ASP A 11 19.52 10.49 21.23
N SER A 12 19.25 11.78 21.46
CA SER A 12 19.16 12.34 22.82
C SER A 12 17.93 11.86 23.59
N LEU A 13 16.80 11.66 22.90
CA LEU A 13 15.58 11.07 23.46
C LEU A 13 15.75 9.58 23.81
N SER A 14 16.67 8.87 23.17
CA SER A 14 16.85 7.43 23.36
C SER A 14 17.43 7.04 24.73
N GLY A 15 17.97 7.99 25.51
CA GLY A 15 18.58 7.73 26.81
C GLY A 15 19.86 6.89 26.73
N LYS A 16 20.82 7.12 27.65
CA LYS A 16 21.98 6.23 27.78
C LYS A 16 21.51 4.95 28.49
N LYS A 17 21.60 3.81 27.81
CA LYS A 17 21.12 2.47 28.20
C LYS A 17 19.62 2.24 28.00
N ARG A 18 19.27 1.72 26.83
CA ARG A 18 18.71 0.37 26.65
C ARG A 18 18.51 0.19 25.15
N ASP A 19 19.13 -0.83 24.56
CA ASP A 19 18.93 -1.17 23.15
C ASP A 19 17.57 -1.90 23.00
N ASP A 20 16.50 -1.22 23.43
CA ASP A 20 15.14 -1.71 23.31
C ASP A 20 14.68 -1.40 21.88
N GLU A 21 14.61 -2.44 21.04
CA GLU A 21 14.04 -2.37 19.70
C GLU A 21 12.66 -1.67 19.69
N LYS A 22 11.89 -1.85 20.76
CA LYS A 22 10.61 -1.17 21.00
C LYS A 22 10.74 0.36 21.02
N MET A 23 11.78 0.89 21.69
CA MET A 23 12.03 2.33 21.74
C MET A 23 12.45 2.86 20.38
N ARG A 24 13.31 2.13 19.66
CA ARG A 24 13.71 2.49 18.30
C ARG A 24 12.50 2.58 17.36
N ARG A 25 11.55 1.63 17.43
CA ARG A 25 10.31 1.67 16.64
C ARG A 25 9.46 2.92 16.95
N LYS A 26 9.32 3.27 18.25
CA LYS A 26 8.60 4.49 18.67
C LYS A 26 9.28 5.76 18.16
N LEU A 27 10.60 5.84 18.28
CA LEU A 27 11.39 6.95 17.75
C LEU A 27 11.21 7.07 16.25
N THR A 28 11.30 5.98 15.49
CA THR A 28 11.06 6.01 14.04
C THR A 28 9.65 6.54 13.72
N ALA A 29 8.61 6.09 14.43
CA ALA A 29 7.25 6.58 14.22
C ALA A 29 7.14 8.10 14.47
N ILE A 30 7.75 8.60 15.54
CA ILE A 30 7.78 10.03 15.87
C ILE A 30 8.55 10.84 14.82
N ALA A 31 9.73 10.36 14.40
CA ALA A 31 10.50 11.03 13.34
C ALA A 31 9.69 11.14 12.05
N HIS A 32 9.00 10.06 11.66
CA HIS A 32 8.14 10.05 10.49
C HIS A 32 6.98 11.03 10.62
N ALA A 33 6.37 11.17 11.79
CA ALA A 33 5.34 12.18 12.06
C ALA A 33 5.91 13.61 11.95
N ILE A 34 7.05 13.89 12.58
CA ILE A 34 7.70 15.20 12.56
C ILE A 34 8.07 15.61 11.13
N ILE A 35 8.74 14.73 10.37
CA ILE A 35 9.14 15.04 8.99
C ILE A 35 7.89 15.25 8.12
N SER A 36 6.84 14.45 8.32
CA SER A 36 5.56 14.60 7.60
C SER A 36 4.90 15.96 7.89
N THR A 37 5.00 16.47 9.12
CA THR A 37 4.47 17.79 9.47
C THR A 37 5.31 18.95 8.92
N ILE A 38 6.63 18.80 8.86
CA ILE A 38 7.54 19.86 8.38
C ILE A 38 7.54 19.93 6.85
N ARG A 39 7.33 18.80 6.16
CA ARG A 39 7.39 18.70 4.69
C ARG A 39 6.18 17.97 4.10
N PRO A 40 4.95 18.48 4.29
CA PRO A 40 3.73 17.77 3.89
C PRO A 40 3.63 17.48 2.39
N ARG A 41 4.24 18.31 1.54
CA ARG A 41 4.19 18.14 0.07
C ARG A 41 5.40 17.41 -0.53
N SER A 42 6.47 17.24 0.24
CA SER A 42 7.75 16.71 -0.27
C SER A 42 8.16 15.40 0.38
N PHE A 43 7.51 15.02 1.49
CA PHE A 43 7.79 13.79 2.20
C PHE A 43 6.51 13.01 2.46
N LEU A 44 6.38 11.87 1.79
CA LEU A 44 5.34 10.89 2.07
C LEU A 44 5.89 9.91 3.10
N SER A 45 5.34 9.94 4.31
CA SER A 45 5.73 9.01 5.36
C SER A 45 5.17 7.60 5.06
N PRO A 46 6.02 6.59 4.80
CA PRO A 46 5.57 5.22 4.53
C PRO A 46 4.82 4.61 5.72
N ILE A 47 5.16 5.00 6.95
CA ILE A 47 4.48 4.50 8.16
C ILE A 47 3.04 5.01 8.22
N LEU A 48 2.83 6.32 8.03
CA LEU A 48 1.49 6.91 8.09
C LEU A 48 0.59 6.43 6.94
N HIS A 49 1.16 6.29 5.74
CA HIS A 49 0.45 5.78 4.57
C HIS A 49 0.17 4.27 4.69
N GLY A 50 1.13 3.50 5.20
CA GLY A 50 0.96 2.06 5.44
C GLY A 50 -0.11 1.76 6.47
N ILE A 51 -0.18 2.52 7.56
CA ILE A 51 -1.26 2.41 8.56
C ILE A 51 -2.60 2.78 7.92
N GLY A 52 -2.66 3.88 7.16
CA GLY A 52 -3.88 4.29 6.45
C GLY A 52 -4.40 3.21 5.50
N LEU A 53 -3.52 2.63 4.69
CA LEU A 53 -3.85 1.53 3.78
C LEU A 53 -4.27 0.26 4.53
N PHE A 54 -3.58 -0.09 5.61
CA PHE A 54 -3.91 -1.26 6.42
C PHE A 54 -5.31 -1.14 7.05
N VAL A 55 -5.62 0.01 7.66
CA VAL A 55 -6.94 0.29 8.23
C VAL A 55 -8.00 0.29 7.13
N ASN A 56 -7.69 0.86 5.96
CA ASN A 56 -8.59 0.83 4.80
C ASN A 56 -8.90 -0.59 4.34
N ARG A 57 -7.89 -1.45 4.21
CA ARG A 57 -8.09 -2.84 3.81
C ARG A 57 -8.86 -3.65 4.85
N LYS A 58 -8.60 -3.40 6.14
CA LYS A 58 -9.18 -4.18 7.23
C LYS A 58 -10.63 -3.83 7.54
N PHE A 59 -10.98 -2.54 7.50
CA PHE A 59 -12.27 -2.06 7.97
C PHE A 59 -13.13 -1.42 6.88
N LYS A 60 -12.52 -1.01 5.77
CA LYS A 60 -13.15 -0.33 4.62
C LYS A 60 -14.08 0.84 5.02
N SER A 61 -13.80 1.48 6.17
CA SER A 61 -14.62 2.56 6.73
C SER A 61 -13.96 3.93 6.53
N LYS A 62 -14.60 4.78 5.72
CA LYS A 62 -14.17 6.16 5.49
C LYS A 62 -14.19 7.01 6.76
N SER A 63 -15.20 6.81 7.62
CA SER A 63 -15.35 7.56 8.88
C SER A 63 -14.21 7.27 9.85
N LEU A 64 -13.83 5.99 9.99
CA LEU A 64 -12.72 5.57 10.85
C LEU A 64 -11.39 6.17 10.39
N ILE A 65 -11.11 6.10 9.10
CA ILE A 65 -9.86 6.65 8.53
C ILE A 65 -9.85 8.16 8.62
N SER A 66 -10.98 8.83 8.38
CA SER A 66 -11.07 10.28 8.53
C SER A 66 -10.82 10.72 9.98
N LEU A 67 -11.33 9.97 10.97
CA LEU A 67 -11.05 10.24 12.39
C LEU A 67 -9.57 10.07 12.72
N LEU A 68 -8.97 8.94 12.33
CA LEU A 68 -7.55 8.66 12.60
C LEU A 68 -6.61 9.64 11.89
N SER A 69 -6.96 10.06 10.68
CA SER A 69 -6.21 11.06 9.92
C SER A 69 -6.29 12.44 10.59
N ARG A 70 -7.47 12.86 11.07
CA ARG A 70 -7.63 14.11 11.83
C ARG A 70 -6.86 14.11 13.15
N LEU A 71 -6.68 12.95 13.77
CA LEU A 71 -5.85 12.77 14.97
C LEU A 71 -4.34 12.70 14.65
N GLY A 72 -3.95 12.67 13.38
CA GLY A 72 -2.54 12.61 12.95
C GLY A 72 -1.91 11.21 12.98
N PHE A 73 -2.70 10.15 13.13
CA PHE A 73 -2.19 8.77 13.23
C PHE A 73 -2.03 8.06 11.88
N CYS A 74 -2.66 8.56 10.81
CA CYS A 74 -2.53 7.98 9.47
C CYS A 74 -2.69 9.02 8.36
N ALA A 75 -2.34 8.61 7.14
CA ALA A 75 -2.64 9.39 5.93
C ALA A 75 -4.16 9.55 5.72
N SER A 76 -4.55 10.52 4.90
CA SER A 76 -5.94 10.74 4.56
C SER A 76 -6.54 9.57 3.78
N TYR A 77 -7.86 9.43 3.82
CA TYR A 77 -8.57 8.40 3.04
C TYR A 77 -8.22 8.48 1.54
N HIS A 78 -8.12 9.70 1.01
CA HIS A 78 -7.78 9.93 -0.40
C HIS A 78 -6.37 9.45 -0.73
N GLU A 79 -5.38 9.77 0.09
CA GLU A 79 -4.00 9.29 -0.09
C GLU A 79 -3.88 7.77 0.03
N ALA A 80 -4.62 7.17 0.98
CA ALA A 80 -4.66 5.72 1.13
C ALA A 80 -5.28 5.04 -0.10
N GLN A 81 -6.35 5.61 -0.67
CA GLN A 81 -6.97 5.11 -1.89
C GLN A 81 -6.07 5.31 -3.11
N GLN A 82 -5.38 6.45 -3.24
CA GLN A 82 -4.41 6.67 -4.31
C GLN A 82 -3.27 5.65 -4.25
N LEU A 83 -2.78 5.34 -3.05
CA LEU A 83 -1.77 4.30 -2.86
C LEU A 83 -2.31 2.93 -3.29
N GLU A 84 -3.54 2.58 -2.92
CA GLU A 84 -4.20 1.33 -3.36
C GLU A 84 -4.30 1.26 -4.88
N LEU A 85 -4.78 2.33 -5.54
CA LEU A 85 -4.85 2.42 -7.00
C LEU A 85 -3.47 2.34 -7.66
N SER A 86 -2.44 2.96 -7.09
CA SER A 86 -1.09 2.90 -7.64
C SER A 86 -0.52 1.48 -7.71
N THR A 87 -0.96 0.59 -6.81
CA THR A 87 -0.57 -0.83 -6.86
C THR A 87 -1.25 -1.60 -7.99
N ILE A 88 -2.41 -1.12 -8.46
CA ILE A 88 -3.18 -1.72 -9.56
C ILE A 88 -2.63 -1.24 -10.91
N TYR A 89 -2.29 0.05 -11.06
CA TYR A 89 -1.78 0.63 -12.30
C TYR A 89 -0.32 0.30 -12.63
N HIS A 90 0.28 -0.72 -12.00
CA HIS A 90 1.66 -1.11 -12.33
C HIS A 90 1.74 -1.53 -13.81
N PRO A 91 2.62 -0.94 -14.63
CA PRO A 91 2.63 -1.16 -16.06
C PRO A 91 2.83 -2.65 -16.36
N VAL A 92 1.89 -3.21 -17.11
CA VAL A 92 1.98 -4.60 -17.60
C VAL A 92 3.25 -4.71 -18.42
N GLN A 93 4.13 -5.64 -18.05
CA GLN A 93 5.35 -5.85 -18.81
C GLN A 93 5.02 -6.23 -20.26
N PRO A 94 5.69 -5.59 -21.25
CA PRO A 94 5.44 -5.87 -22.65
C PRO A 94 5.66 -7.36 -22.94
N THR A 95 4.71 -7.97 -23.64
CA THR A 95 4.80 -9.36 -24.05
C THR A 95 5.91 -9.55 -25.09
N PRO A 96 6.84 -10.49 -24.89
CA PRO A 96 7.89 -10.78 -25.87
C PRO A 96 7.34 -11.18 -27.23
N THR A 97 8.00 -10.75 -28.31
CA THR A 97 7.67 -11.11 -29.70
C THR A 97 7.64 -12.64 -29.86
N GLY A 98 6.61 -13.19 -30.52
CA GLY A 98 6.45 -14.64 -30.69
C GLY A 98 5.77 -15.35 -29.50
N THR A 99 5.06 -14.62 -28.65
CA THR A 99 4.25 -15.19 -27.56
C THR A 99 2.77 -15.16 -27.91
N PHE A 100 2.12 -16.32 -27.91
CA PHE A 100 0.67 -16.40 -27.95
C PHE A 100 0.10 -16.06 -26.55
N CYS A 101 -0.87 -15.14 -26.49
CA CYS A 101 -1.48 -14.72 -25.24
C CYS A 101 -3.00 -14.98 -25.31
N GLN A 102 -3.52 -15.74 -24.34
CA GLN A 102 -4.96 -15.94 -24.16
C GLN A 102 -5.40 -15.24 -22.87
N TYR A 103 -6.41 -14.39 -23.00
CA TYR A 103 -7.05 -13.71 -21.87
C TYR A 103 -8.29 -14.51 -21.47
N ILE A 104 -8.41 -14.82 -20.19
CA ILE A 104 -9.53 -15.58 -19.61
C ILE A 104 -10.09 -14.73 -18.49
N PHE A 105 -11.40 -14.49 -18.47
CA PHE A 105 -12.06 -13.68 -17.45
C PHE A 105 -13.09 -14.54 -16.71
N ASP A 106 -13.16 -14.38 -15.39
CA ASP A 106 -14.14 -15.00 -14.51
C ASP A 106 -14.60 -14.00 -13.44
N ASN A 107 -15.68 -14.29 -12.72
CA ASN A 107 -16.16 -13.43 -11.64
C ASN A 107 -15.22 -13.50 -10.42
N ALA A 108 -14.83 -12.34 -9.91
CA ALA A 108 -14.06 -12.14 -8.69
C ALA A 108 -14.93 -11.46 -7.63
N ASP A 109 -15.68 -12.29 -6.90
CA ASP A 109 -16.57 -11.84 -5.82
C ASP A 109 -15.85 -11.88 -4.46
N PHE A 110 -15.79 -10.75 -3.77
CA PHE A 110 -15.33 -10.66 -2.39
C PHE A 110 -16.43 -10.17 -1.46
N ASN A 111 -16.80 -11.04 -0.51
CA ASN A 111 -17.62 -10.67 0.64
C ASN A 111 -16.73 -9.94 1.66
N GLY A 112 -16.62 -8.62 1.50
CA GLY A 112 -15.91 -7.78 2.47
C GLY A 112 -16.66 -7.74 3.79
N ALA A 113 -16.02 -8.12 4.90
CA ALA A 113 -16.51 -7.83 6.25
C ALA A 113 -16.28 -6.35 6.56
N THR A 114 -17.02 -5.46 5.90
CA THR A 114 -16.88 -4.02 6.07
C THR A 114 -17.66 -3.57 7.31
N LEU A 115 -17.08 -2.62 8.08
CA LEU A 115 -17.75 -2.09 9.28
C LEU A 115 -19.04 -1.31 8.96
N ASP A 116 -19.21 -0.86 7.72
CA ASP A 116 -20.42 -0.19 7.24
C ASP A 116 -21.49 -1.16 6.73
N GLY A 117 -21.21 -2.47 6.69
CA GLY A 117 -22.17 -3.52 6.30
C GLY A 117 -22.63 -3.43 4.84
N LEU A 118 -22.01 -2.58 4.04
CA LEU A 118 -22.37 -2.31 2.65
C LEU A 118 -21.17 -2.62 1.76
N LYS A 119 -21.43 -3.47 0.74
CA LYS A 119 -20.60 -3.84 -0.44
C LYS A 119 -20.06 -5.27 -0.42
N THR A 120 -20.68 -6.11 -1.25
CA THR A 120 -19.97 -7.16 -1.98
C THR A 120 -19.10 -6.47 -3.04
N PHE A 121 -17.81 -6.74 -3.05
CA PHE A 121 -16.96 -6.35 -4.18
C PHE A 121 -17.22 -7.37 -5.30
N HIS A 122 -17.74 -6.90 -6.42
CA HIS A 122 -17.94 -7.69 -7.63
C HIS A 122 -17.04 -7.09 -8.71
N SER A 123 -16.17 -7.92 -9.28
CA SER A 123 -15.25 -7.56 -10.36
C SER A 123 -15.04 -8.75 -11.28
N MET A 124 -14.46 -8.55 -12.46
CA MET A 124 -14.09 -9.64 -13.38
C MET A 124 -12.59 -9.91 -13.35
N GLY A 125 -12.16 -10.99 -12.68
CA GLY A 125 -10.79 -11.45 -12.62
C GLY A 125 -10.32 -11.95 -13.98
N GLY A 126 -9.37 -11.25 -14.60
CA GLY A 126 -8.67 -11.67 -15.82
C GLY A 126 -7.35 -12.40 -15.55
N ILE A 127 -7.08 -13.52 -16.20
CA ILE A 127 -5.74 -14.11 -16.25
C ILE A 127 -5.22 -14.11 -17.68
N VAL A 128 -3.91 -13.90 -17.84
CA VAL A 128 -3.24 -14.00 -19.15
C VAL A 128 -2.40 -15.26 -19.20
N ALA A 129 -2.85 -16.25 -19.96
CA ALA A 129 -2.07 -17.43 -20.28
C ALA A 129 -1.12 -17.12 -21.45
N LYS A 130 0.18 -17.08 -21.17
CA LYS A 130 1.23 -16.82 -22.18
C LYS A 130 1.89 -18.13 -22.59
N ARG A 131 1.92 -18.41 -23.89
CA ARG A 131 2.64 -19.54 -24.48
C ARG A 131 3.68 -19.02 -25.47
N SER A 132 4.95 -19.28 -25.20
CA SER A 132 6.01 -19.06 -26.18
C SER A 132 5.79 -19.98 -27.39
N LEU A 133 5.79 -19.44 -28.61
CA LEU A 133 5.73 -20.23 -29.85
C LEU A 133 7.08 -20.92 -30.14
N CYS A 134 8.15 -20.51 -29.45
CA CYS A 134 9.43 -21.22 -29.42
C CYS A 134 9.46 -22.12 -28.16
N GLY A 135 9.67 -23.43 -28.33
CA GLY A 135 9.42 -24.49 -27.32
C GLY A 135 10.27 -24.46 -26.04
N VAL A 136 10.13 -23.41 -25.22
CA VAL A 136 10.71 -23.33 -23.88
C VAL A 136 9.62 -22.93 -22.89
N TRP A 137 9.33 -23.85 -21.97
CA TRP A 137 8.35 -23.67 -20.90
C TRP A 137 8.83 -22.61 -19.91
N CYS A 138 8.08 -21.52 -19.73
CA CYS A 138 8.30 -20.59 -18.64
C CYS A 138 6.97 -20.26 -17.96
N LYS A 139 6.81 -20.69 -16.69
CA LYS A 139 5.63 -20.41 -15.85
C LYS A 139 5.75 -18.98 -15.30
N GLN A 140 4.79 -18.11 -15.63
CA GLN A 140 4.56 -16.87 -14.89
C GLN A 140 3.06 -16.71 -14.67
N SER A 141 2.66 -16.70 -13.40
CA SER A 141 1.29 -16.44 -12.94
C SER A 141 1.15 -14.97 -12.57
N ASN A 142 0.18 -14.25 -13.13
CA ASN A 142 -0.34 -13.01 -12.57
C ASN A 142 -1.83 -12.88 -12.89
N THR A 143 -2.61 -12.64 -11.84
CA THR A 143 -4.04 -12.32 -11.84
C THR A 143 -4.23 -10.82 -12.10
N GLN A 144 -4.96 -10.47 -13.15
CA GLN A 144 -5.56 -9.16 -13.43
C GLN A 144 -7.04 -9.19 -13.00
N ASP A 145 -7.65 -8.03 -12.79
CA ASP A 145 -9.08 -7.89 -12.48
C ASP A 145 -9.54 -6.63 -13.21
N ASN A 146 -10.41 -6.82 -14.21
CA ASN A 146 -10.92 -5.80 -15.11
C ASN A 146 -12.23 -5.26 -14.54
N GLY A 147 -12.23 -3.98 -14.16
CA GLY A 147 -13.45 -3.22 -13.89
C GLY A 147 -13.60 -2.08 -14.89
N GLU A 148 -14.76 -2.07 -15.54
CA GLU A 148 -15.39 -0.89 -16.15
C GLU A 148 -15.61 0.23 -15.11
#